data_AF-A0A9D2QEV6-F1
#
_entry.id   AF-A0A9D2QEV6-F1
#
_cell.length_a   1.000
_cell.length_b   1.000
_cell.length_c   1.000
_cell.angle_alpha   90.00
_cell.angle_beta   90.00
_cell.angle_gamma   90.00
#
_symmetry.space_group_name_H-M   'P 1'
#
loop_
_entity.id
_entity.type
_entity.pdbx_description
1 polymer ?
#
loop_
_entity_poly.entity_id
_entity_poly.type
_entity_poly.pdbx_seq_one_letter_code
_entity_poly.pdbx_strand_id
1 'polypeptide(L)'
;MKLRRSAAIVLSTVLVTASVTASVAACSDDDSDQAEGTSSSNASYPLTVSTALGDVEIPAEPEDIVTLGDPAFENLAALDVEPTAALVQEKMLAEEYMAEYRDADYMDDRLGVTGREIDIERVASYEPDLIIAPAWPGYADEKVRGQLEEIAPVLLIDEQSSGADWQTGFTQVAEAVNRTEEAEQKLDEISGSSPPTVSRARSKSRSTPATPRTPPGRYPRRTTGTSPVTSSSSTPSPPGRGRQPVQ
;
A
#
# COMPACT_ATOMS: atom_id res chain seq x y z
N MET A 1 -58.90 45.98 11.82
CA MET A 1 -58.01 45.85 10.64
C MET A 1 -58.07 44.40 10.19
N LYS A 2 -58.91 44.11 9.21
CA LYS A 2 -58.58 43.95 7.78
C LYS A 2 -57.81 42.64 7.51
N LEU A 3 -58.53 41.54 7.24
CA LEU A 3 -58.73 40.89 5.91
C LEU A 3 -57.73 39.71 5.78
N ARG A 4 -58.00 38.50 5.26
CA ARG A 4 -59.15 37.78 4.66
C ARG A 4 -58.65 36.33 4.50
N ARG A 5 -59.37 35.30 4.96
CA ARG A 5 -60.32 34.48 4.16
C ARG A 5 -59.63 33.75 3.00
N SER A 6 -59.47 32.43 3.06
CA SER A 6 -60.42 31.41 2.54
C SER A 6 -59.70 30.62 1.45
N ALA A 7 -59.94 29.36 1.15
CA ALA A 7 -60.86 28.34 1.63
C ALA A 7 -60.41 27.00 1.02
N ALA A 8 -60.84 25.90 1.66
CA ALA A 8 -61.39 24.66 1.10
C ALA A 8 -60.72 24.03 -0.14
N ILE A 9 -60.54 22.72 -0.21
CA ILE A 9 -61.63 21.76 -0.44
C ILE A 9 -61.15 20.34 -0.09
N VAL A 10 -62.08 19.59 0.46
CA VAL A 10 -61.99 18.25 1.04
C VAL A 10 -62.42 17.19 0.01
N LEU A 11 -61.84 15.99 0.14
CA LEU A 11 -62.43 14.65 -0.10
C LEU A 11 -62.28 13.91 -1.45
N SER A 12 -61.79 12.67 -1.29
CA SER A 12 -62.16 11.41 -1.97
C SER A 12 -61.80 11.20 -3.44
N THR A 13 -60.95 10.20 -3.71
CA THR A 13 -61.40 8.85 -4.12
C THR A 13 -60.24 7.85 -4.16
N VAL A 14 -60.44 6.71 -3.51
CA VAL A 14 -59.63 5.48 -3.61
C VAL A 14 -60.03 4.76 -4.90
N LEU A 15 -59.07 4.44 -5.77
CA LEU A 15 -59.22 3.40 -6.78
C LEU A 15 -57.98 2.50 -6.76
N VAL A 16 -58.22 1.24 -6.38
CA VAL A 16 -57.27 0.12 -6.44
C VAL A 16 -57.20 -0.37 -7.88
N THR A 17 -56.00 -0.42 -8.46
CA THR A 17 -55.73 -1.22 -9.66
C THR A 17 -54.42 -1.98 -9.48
N ALA A 18 -54.57 -3.28 -9.24
CA ALA A 18 -53.51 -4.27 -9.34
C ALA A 18 -53.14 -4.46 -10.82
N SER A 19 -51.85 -4.45 -11.14
CA SER A 19 -51.33 -5.01 -12.39
C SER A 19 -49.97 -5.64 -12.12
N VAL A 20 -50.01 -6.97 -12.06
CA VAL A 20 -48.87 -7.87 -12.17
C VAL A 20 -48.52 -7.95 -13.65
N THR A 21 -47.30 -7.58 -14.02
CA THR A 21 -46.69 -7.98 -15.28
C THR A 21 -45.27 -8.44 -15.03
N ALA A 22 -45.13 -9.76 -14.93
CA ALA A 22 -43.87 -10.46 -15.15
C ALA A 22 -43.51 -10.33 -16.64
N SER A 23 -42.27 -9.95 -16.93
CA SER A 23 -41.69 -10.09 -18.26
C SER A 23 -40.34 -10.78 -18.10
N VAL A 24 -40.37 -12.09 -18.34
CA VAL A 24 -39.18 -12.92 -18.49
C VAL A 24 -38.67 -12.67 -19.90
N ALA A 25 -37.56 -11.94 -20.04
CA ALA A 25 -36.82 -11.86 -21.29
C ALA A 25 -35.68 -12.87 -21.24
N ALA A 26 -35.77 -13.86 -22.13
CA ALA A 26 -34.79 -14.92 -22.34
C ALA A 26 -33.93 -14.61 -23.58
N CYS A 27 -32.66 -15.08 -23.53
CA CYS A 27 -31.64 -15.12 -24.58
C CYS A 27 -31.08 -13.76 -25.06
N SER A 28 -29.77 -13.60 -25.30
CA SER A 28 -28.86 -14.51 -26.02
C SER A 28 -27.40 -14.32 -25.57
N ASP A 29 -26.64 -15.41 -25.68
CA ASP A 29 -25.17 -15.50 -25.71
C ASP A 29 -24.61 -14.73 -26.94
N ASP A 30 -23.50 -13.98 -26.75
CA ASP A 30 -22.26 -13.93 -27.55
C ASP A 30 -21.54 -12.57 -27.43
N ASP A 31 -20.34 -12.63 -26.83
CA ASP A 31 -19.12 -11.85 -27.13
C ASP A 31 -19.15 -10.31 -27.17
N SER A 32 -18.71 -9.65 -26.09
CA SER A 32 -17.87 -8.43 -26.19
C SER A 32 -17.13 -8.14 -24.87
N ASP A 33 -15.81 -8.30 -24.93
CA ASP A 33 -14.78 -7.55 -24.20
C ASP A 33 -14.87 -7.52 -22.67
N GLN A 34 -14.26 -8.54 -22.05
CA GLN A 34 -13.47 -8.35 -20.83
C GLN A 34 -12.43 -7.26 -21.10
N ALA A 35 -12.77 -6.03 -20.73
CA ALA A 35 -11.79 -5.04 -20.36
C ALA A 35 -11.20 -5.47 -19.01
N GLU A 36 -10.23 -6.40 -19.07
CA GLU A 36 -9.18 -6.56 -18.05
C GLU A 36 -8.31 -5.29 -18.10
N GLY A 37 -8.89 -4.18 -17.67
CA GLY A 37 -8.13 -3.08 -17.13
C GLY A 37 -7.97 -3.38 -15.66
N THR A 38 -6.80 -3.86 -15.25
CA THR A 38 -6.26 -3.52 -13.93
C THR A 38 -6.13 -2.01 -13.90
N SER A 39 -7.25 -1.33 -13.70
CA SER A 39 -7.26 0.04 -13.26
C SER A 39 -6.89 -0.10 -11.80
N SER A 40 -5.63 0.24 -11.46
CA SER A 40 -5.34 0.54 -10.07
C SER A 40 -6.37 1.56 -9.65
N SER A 41 -7.26 1.19 -8.75
CA SER A 41 -8.35 2.06 -8.35
C SER A 41 -7.76 3.08 -7.39
N ASN A 42 -7.10 4.09 -7.95
CA ASN A 42 -6.72 5.27 -7.20
C ASN A 42 -7.97 5.78 -6.46
N ALA A 43 -7.88 5.89 -5.15
CA ALA A 43 -8.89 6.51 -4.31
C ALA A 43 -9.24 7.89 -4.88
N SER A 44 -10.53 8.18 -4.97
CA SER A 44 -11.02 9.47 -5.45
C SER A 44 -11.26 10.37 -4.24
N TYR A 45 -10.65 11.56 -4.24
CA TYR A 45 -10.83 12.56 -3.20
C TYR A 45 -12.06 13.46 -3.49
N PRO A 46 -12.73 14.01 -2.46
CA PRO A 46 -12.45 13.86 -1.04
C PRO A 46 -12.74 12.43 -0.55
N LEU A 47 -11.87 11.91 0.31
CA LEU A 47 -12.06 10.61 0.95
C LEU A 47 -12.16 10.76 2.47
N THR A 48 -12.77 9.79 3.11
CA THR A 48 -12.90 9.76 4.56
C THR A 48 -12.27 8.49 5.09
N VAL A 49 -11.27 8.64 5.94
CA VAL A 49 -10.62 7.50 6.63
C VAL A 49 -11.32 7.30 7.97
N SER A 50 -11.91 6.13 8.17
CA SER A 50 -12.53 5.79 9.44
C SER A 50 -11.49 5.28 10.44
N THR A 51 -11.42 5.93 11.61
CA THR A 51 -10.54 5.52 12.71
C THR A 51 -11.33 5.19 13.97
N ALA A 52 -10.69 4.51 14.93
CA ALA A 52 -11.27 4.27 16.26
C ALA A 52 -11.55 5.58 17.03
N LEU A 53 -10.93 6.70 16.61
CA LEU A 53 -11.03 8.01 17.23
C LEU A 53 -12.01 8.95 16.51
N GLY A 54 -12.58 8.51 15.38
CA GLY A 54 -13.46 9.28 14.54
C GLY A 54 -13.07 9.22 13.06
N ASP A 55 -13.94 9.74 12.21
CA ASP A 55 -13.70 9.87 10.79
C ASP A 55 -12.82 11.09 10.49
N VAL A 56 -11.85 10.93 9.61
CA VAL A 56 -10.97 12.01 9.13
C VAL A 56 -11.25 12.26 7.66
N GLU A 57 -11.74 13.45 7.32
CA GLU A 57 -11.96 13.86 5.93
C GLU A 57 -10.66 14.41 5.35
N ILE A 58 -10.25 13.86 4.21
CA ILE A 58 -9.07 14.27 3.45
C ILE A 58 -9.57 14.83 2.12
N PRO A 59 -9.45 16.15 1.89
CA PRO A 59 -10.15 16.83 0.79
C PRO A 59 -9.52 16.59 -0.59
N ALA A 60 -8.22 16.30 -0.64
CA ALA A 60 -7.42 16.10 -1.84
C ALA A 60 -6.29 15.10 -1.55
N GLU A 61 -5.66 14.56 -2.61
CA GLU A 61 -4.46 13.72 -2.45
C GLU A 61 -3.36 14.53 -1.74
N PRO A 62 -2.86 14.08 -0.57
CA PRO A 62 -1.87 14.83 0.17
C PRO A 62 -0.56 15.00 -0.62
N GLU A 63 -0.10 16.24 -0.75
CA GLU A 63 1.19 16.60 -1.34
C GLU A 63 2.20 17.00 -0.25
N ASP A 64 1.74 17.54 0.88
CA ASP A 64 2.57 18.05 1.97
C ASP A 64 2.28 17.33 3.30
N ILE A 65 2.95 16.19 3.49
CA ILE A 65 2.71 15.32 4.65
C ILE A 65 3.71 15.61 5.76
N VAL A 66 3.21 15.83 6.98
CA VAL A 66 4.04 15.88 8.20
C VAL A 66 3.76 14.65 9.06
N THR A 67 4.80 13.86 9.35
CA THR A 67 4.70 12.69 10.25
C THR A 67 5.27 13.01 11.62
N LEU A 68 4.48 12.81 12.67
CA LEU A 68 4.86 13.06 14.06
C LEU A 68 5.04 11.75 14.82
N GLY A 69 6.29 11.31 14.96
CA GLY A 69 6.67 10.11 15.69
C GLY A 69 6.90 8.89 14.80
N ASP A 70 7.64 7.94 15.37
CA ASP A 70 8.24 6.83 14.63
C ASP A 70 7.21 5.97 13.85
N PRO A 71 6.06 5.55 14.43
CA PRO A 71 5.10 4.72 13.69
C PRO A 71 4.49 5.45 12.49
N ALA A 72 4.26 6.76 12.60
CA ALA A 72 3.72 7.54 11.49
C ALA A 72 4.70 7.59 10.32
N PHE A 73 5.99 7.81 10.62
CA PHE A 73 7.04 7.79 9.62
C PHE A 73 7.26 6.39 9.01
N GLU A 74 7.35 5.35 9.85
CA GLU A 74 7.58 3.97 9.38
C GLU A 74 6.46 3.48 8.45
N ASN A 75 5.20 3.79 8.75
CA ASN A 75 4.07 3.46 7.87
C ASN A 75 4.18 4.17 6.50
N LEU A 76 4.59 5.44 6.49
CA LEU A 76 4.75 6.22 5.26
C LEU A 76 5.94 5.73 4.42
N ALA A 77 7.09 5.51 5.06
CA ALA A 77 8.30 4.96 4.45
C ALA A 77 8.04 3.56 3.88
N ALA A 78 7.27 2.73 4.60
CA ALA A 78 6.85 1.42 4.11
C ALA A 78 5.94 1.49 2.89
N LEU A 79 5.32 2.63 2.55
CA LEU A 79 4.57 2.84 1.30
C LEU A 79 5.39 3.52 0.21
N ASP A 80 6.69 3.71 0.43
CA ASP A 80 7.60 4.41 -0.47
C ASP A 80 7.14 5.87 -0.73
N VAL A 81 6.53 6.51 0.29
CA VAL A 81 6.08 7.91 0.27
C VAL A 81 6.99 8.75 1.19
N GLU A 82 7.56 9.82 0.64
CA GLU A 82 8.41 10.75 1.38
C GLU A 82 7.57 11.88 2.00
N PRO A 83 7.75 12.21 3.29
CA PRO A 83 7.07 13.35 3.91
C PRO A 83 7.81 14.66 3.61
N THR A 84 7.11 15.78 3.75
CA THR A 84 7.72 17.13 3.76
C THR A 84 8.53 17.34 5.04
N ALA A 85 8.07 16.80 6.17
CA ALA A 85 8.83 16.76 7.41
C ALA A 85 8.47 15.55 8.29
N ALA A 86 9.46 15.01 8.98
CA ALA A 86 9.32 13.86 9.87
C ALA A 86 10.00 14.09 11.22
N LEU A 87 9.26 13.82 12.30
CA LEU A 87 9.80 13.71 13.64
C LEU A 87 10.03 12.23 13.98
N VAL A 88 11.29 11.80 14.05
CA VAL A 88 11.68 10.44 14.43
C VAL A 88 12.70 10.50 15.56
N GLN A 89 12.58 9.61 16.55
CA GLN A 89 13.55 9.56 17.66
C GLN A 89 14.93 9.16 17.16
N GLU A 90 15.99 9.83 17.64
CA GLU A 90 17.39 9.48 17.31
C GLU A 90 17.70 7.99 17.54
N LYS A 91 17.10 7.40 18.60
CA LYS A 91 17.25 5.97 18.90
C LYS A 91 16.71 5.10 17.76
N MET A 92 15.57 5.43 17.18
CA MET A 92 14.98 4.69 16.06
C MET A 92 15.80 4.89 14.80
N LEU A 93 16.23 6.13 14.53
CA LEU A 93 17.13 6.40 13.41
C LEU A 93 18.45 5.61 13.53
N ALA A 94 18.95 5.36 14.74
CA ALA A 94 20.17 4.58 14.97
C ALA A 94 20.05 3.07 14.68
N GLU A 95 18.85 2.55 14.40
CA GLU A 95 18.67 1.17 13.95
C GLU A 95 19.15 0.98 12.51
N GLU A 96 19.65 -0.22 12.16
CA GLU A 96 20.27 -0.48 10.86
C GLU A 96 19.26 -0.35 9.71
N TYR A 97 18.02 -0.78 9.91
CA TYR A 97 16.97 -0.69 8.88
C TYR A 97 16.49 0.75 8.63
N MET A 98 16.84 1.70 9.51
CA MET A 98 16.55 3.12 9.37
C MET A 98 17.76 3.92 8.85
N ALA A 99 18.89 3.25 8.57
CA ALA A 99 20.15 3.93 8.24
C ALA A 99 20.05 4.83 7.00
N GLU A 100 19.20 4.48 6.04
CA GLU A 100 18.99 5.27 4.81
C GLU A 100 18.26 6.61 5.06
N TYR A 101 17.47 6.71 6.13
CA TYR A 101 16.66 7.89 6.43
C TYR A 101 17.36 8.90 7.35
N ARG A 102 18.49 8.51 7.97
CA ARG A 102 19.20 9.33 8.98
C ARG A 102 19.56 10.73 8.51
N ASP A 103 20.00 10.82 7.26
CA ASP A 103 20.48 12.06 6.64
C ASP A 103 19.46 12.64 5.65
N ALA A 104 18.21 12.19 5.69
CA ALA A 104 17.18 12.70 4.80
C ALA A 104 16.81 14.15 5.15
N ASP A 105 16.64 15.00 4.13
CA ASP A 105 16.39 16.43 4.30
C ASP A 105 15.06 16.74 5.03
N TYR A 106 14.11 15.80 5.03
CA TYR A 106 12.83 15.91 5.73
C TYR A 106 12.91 15.56 7.23
N MET A 107 14.02 15.06 7.75
CA MET A 107 14.16 14.80 9.19
C MET A 107 14.32 16.11 9.96
N ASP A 108 13.38 16.40 10.88
CA ASP A 108 13.43 17.62 11.70
C ASP A 108 13.07 17.33 13.17
N ASP A 109 14.10 17.16 13.99
CA ASP A 109 13.97 16.99 15.44
C ASP A 109 13.39 18.23 16.15
N ARG A 110 13.35 19.39 15.49
CA ARG A 110 12.74 20.61 16.02
C ARG A 110 11.22 20.61 15.93
N LEU A 111 10.59 19.63 15.26
CA LEU A 111 9.14 19.44 15.30
C LEU A 111 8.64 19.09 16.72
N GLY A 112 9.52 18.61 17.59
CA GLY A 112 9.22 18.44 19.01
C GLY A 112 9.93 17.24 19.63
N VAL A 113 9.31 16.71 20.68
CA VAL A 113 9.75 15.49 21.36
C VAL A 113 8.67 14.45 21.18
N THR A 114 9.00 13.38 20.47
CA THR A 114 8.12 12.26 20.14
C THR A 114 7.29 11.81 21.35
N GLY A 115 5.97 11.88 21.22
CA GLY A 115 4.99 11.48 22.25
C GLY A 115 4.86 12.39 23.46
N ARG A 116 5.49 13.58 23.45
CA ARG A 116 5.51 14.49 24.61
C ARG A 116 5.08 15.91 24.30
N GLU A 117 5.84 16.61 23.45
CA GLU A 117 5.65 18.03 23.17
C GLU A 117 5.86 18.26 21.67
N ILE A 118 5.02 19.10 21.07
CA ILE A 118 5.06 19.39 19.63
C ILE A 118 5.17 20.89 19.44
N ASP A 119 6.10 21.28 18.56
CA ASP A 119 6.25 22.66 18.12
C ASP A 119 5.22 22.92 17.00
N ILE A 120 4.04 23.39 17.40
CA ILE A 120 2.92 23.68 16.51
C ILE A 120 3.29 24.72 15.44
N GLU A 121 4.11 25.72 15.79
CA GLU A 121 4.54 26.75 14.83
C GLU A 121 5.49 26.14 13.80
N ARG A 122 6.36 25.21 14.22
CA ARG A 122 7.23 24.48 13.31
C ARG A 122 6.43 23.59 12.37
N VAL A 123 5.44 22.84 12.86
CA VAL A 123 4.53 22.04 12.02
C VAL A 123 3.84 22.94 11.00
N ALA A 124 3.27 24.05 11.43
CA ALA A 124 2.60 25.01 10.54
C ALA A 124 3.54 25.61 9.48
N SER A 125 4.83 25.77 9.80
CA SER A 125 5.83 26.31 8.86
C SER A 125 6.12 25.43 7.64
N TYR A 126 5.70 24.16 7.70
CA TYR A 126 5.76 23.23 6.58
C TYR A 126 4.49 23.23 5.71
N GLU A 127 3.48 24.02 6.08
CA GLU A 127 2.21 24.15 5.37
C GLU A 127 1.56 22.79 5.01
N PRO A 128 1.45 21.82 5.96
CA PRO A 128 0.98 20.49 5.63
C PRO A 128 -0.48 20.48 5.17
N ASP A 129 -0.81 19.52 4.32
CA ASP A 129 -2.18 19.17 3.95
C ASP A 129 -2.65 17.84 4.56
N LEU A 130 -1.74 17.11 5.22
CA LEU A 130 -2.04 15.98 6.09
C LEU A 130 -1.00 15.87 7.22
N ILE A 131 -1.46 15.71 8.46
CA ILE A 131 -0.62 15.39 9.61
C ILE A 131 -0.93 13.96 10.06
N ILE A 132 0.10 13.13 10.20
CA ILE A 132 -0.03 11.75 10.65
C ILE A 132 0.71 11.59 11.97
N ALA A 133 0.06 11.04 12.99
CA ALA A 133 0.67 10.79 14.29
C ALA A 133 0.10 9.51 14.92
N PRO A 134 0.83 8.81 15.81
CA PRO A 134 0.23 7.76 16.59
C PRO A 134 -0.73 8.36 17.63
N ALA A 135 -1.74 7.60 18.06
CA ALA A 135 -2.73 7.98 19.06
C ALA A 135 -2.17 8.05 20.51
N TRP A 136 -0.93 8.50 20.69
CA TRP A 136 -0.31 8.61 22.00
C TRP A 136 -0.80 9.86 22.75
N PRO A 137 -0.73 9.88 24.10
CA PRO A 137 -1.27 10.99 24.90
C PRO A 137 -0.76 12.39 24.50
N GLY A 138 0.48 12.52 24.02
CA GLY A 138 1.03 13.79 23.57
C GLY A 138 0.37 14.36 22.30
N TYR A 139 -0.18 13.50 21.44
CA TYR A 139 -0.82 13.89 20.18
C TYR A 139 -2.35 13.87 20.29
N ALA A 140 -2.89 12.93 21.07
CA ALA A 140 -4.32 12.75 21.29
C ALA A 140 -4.91 13.70 22.37
N ASP A 141 -4.06 14.46 23.07
CA ASP A 141 -4.52 15.53 23.95
C ASP A 141 -5.40 16.50 23.16
N GLU A 142 -6.59 16.80 23.68
CA GLU A 142 -7.62 17.57 22.96
C GLU A 142 -7.12 18.95 22.52
N LYS A 143 -6.29 19.59 23.36
CA LYS A 143 -5.73 20.90 23.02
C LYS A 143 -4.70 20.77 21.92
N VAL A 144 -3.75 19.84 22.05
CA VAL A 144 -2.70 19.64 21.04
C VAL A 144 -3.32 19.23 19.70
N ARG A 145 -4.22 18.25 19.71
CA ARG A 145 -4.93 17.81 18.51
C ARG A 145 -5.69 18.95 17.85
N GLY A 146 -6.44 19.73 18.62
CA GLY A 146 -7.17 20.89 18.08
C GLY A 146 -6.25 21.92 17.41
N GLN A 147 -5.07 22.16 17.98
CA GLN A 147 -4.08 23.05 17.35
C GLN A 147 -3.49 22.48 16.05
N LEU A 148 -3.33 21.16 15.95
CA LEU A 148 -2.88 20.50 14.71
C LEU A 148 -4.00 20.49 13.66
N GLU A 149 -5.25 20.26 14.07
CA GLU A 149 -6.45 20.29 13.20
C GLU A 149 -6.74 21.70 12.64
N GLU A 150 -6.27 22.76 13.31
CA GLU A 150 -6.28 24.13 12.75
C GLU A 150 -5.30 24.31 11.58
N ILE A 151 -4.29 23.43 11.46
CA ILE A 151 -3.27 23.46 10.40
C ILE A 151 -3.72 22.58 9.23
N ALA A 152 -4.05 21.31 9.50
CA ALA A 152 -4.39 20.31 8.48
C ALA A 152 -5.25 19.17 9.08
N PRO A 153 -5.91 18.32 8.26
CA PRO A 153 -6.46 17.05 8.72
C PRO A 153 -5.42 16.24 9.52
N VAL A 154 -5.84 15.70 10.67
CA VAL A 154 -4.96 14.91 11.56
C VAL A 154 -5.43 13.46 11.57
N LEU A 155 -4.61 12.58 11.02
CA LEU A 155 -4.80 11.13 11.08
C LEU A 155 -4.07 10.57 12.31
N LEU A 156 -4.83 10.21 13.33
CA LEU A 156 -4.31 9.51 14.51
C LEU A 156 -4.41 8.00 14.35
N ILE A 157 -3.26 7.34 14.35
CA ILE A 157 -3.14 5.89 14.19
C ILE A 157 -3.16 5.21 15.56
N ASP A 158 -4.18 4.39 15.83
CA ASP A 158 -4.25 3.62 17.05
C ASP A 158 -3.65 2.22 16.88
N GLU A 159 -2.43 2.04 17.37
CA GLU A 159 -1.72 0.76 17.41
C GLU A 159 -1.52 0.22 18.84
N GLN A 160 -1.96 0.96 19.87
CA GLN A 160 -1.70 0.63 21.27
C GLN A 160 -2.94 0.26 22.09
N SER A 161 -4.15 0.63 21.64
CA SER A 161 -5.37 0.24 22.34
C SER A 161 -5.59 -1.27 22.35
N SER A 162 -6.39 -1.75 23.31
CA SER A 162 -6.73 -3.17 23.37
C SER A 162 -7.50 -3.59 22.11
N GLY A 163 -6.87 -4.44 21.29
CA GLY A 163 -7.42 -4.87 20.00
C GLY A 163 -7.00 -4.01 18.81
N ALA A 164 -6.17 -2.99 19.03
CA ALA A 164 -5.47 -2.27 17.96
C ALA A 164 -4.46 -3.20 17.26
N ASP A 165 -4.36 -3.06 15.95
CA ASP A 165 -3.53 -3.88 15.07
C ASP A 165 -2.76 -2.94 14.14
N TRP A 166 -1.45 -3.13 14.04
CA TRP A 166 -0.58 -2.24 13.25
C TRP A 166 -0.99 -2.24 11.77
N GLN A 167 -1.57 -3.35 11.27
CA GLN A 167 -2.10 -3.50 9.92
C GLN A 167 -3.27 -2.55 9.67
N THR A 168 -4.11 -2.32 10.69
CA THR A 168 -5.22 -1.36 10.58
C THR A 168 -4.66 0.05 10.43
N GLY A 169 -3.66 0.39 11.24
CA GLY A 169 -3.00 1.69 11.15
C GLY A 169 -2.30 1.90 9.81
N PHE A 170 -1.55 0.90 9.35
CA PHE A 170 -0.91 0.91 8.05
C PHE A 170 -1.91 1.06 6.90
N THR A 171 -3.04 0.36 6.97
CA THR A 171 -4.11 0.46 5.95
C THR A 171 -4.74 1.86 5.96
N GLN A 172 -4.97 2.45 7.13
CA GLN A 172 -5.50 3.82 7.24
C GLN A 172 -4.54 4.86 6.65
N VAL A 173 -3.24 4.72 6.91
CA VAL A 173 -2.22 5.58 6.27
C VAL A 173 -2.24 5.38 4.75
N ALA A 174 -2.30 4.13 4.29
CA ALA A 174 -2.34 3.81 2.86
C ALA A 174 -3.59 4.37 2.16
N GLU A 175 -4.76 4.28 2.79
CA GLU A 175 -5.99 4.92 2.29
C GLU A 175 -5.81 6.43 2.18
N ALA A 176 -5.24 7.07 3.22
CA ALA A 176 -5.04 8.51 3.26
C ALA A 176 -4.15 9.04 2.13
N VAL A 177 -3.10 8.29 1.77
CA VAL A 177 -2.12 8.66 0.75
C VAL A 177 -2.32 7.95 -0.60
N ASN A 178 -3.48 7.31 -0.78
CA ASN A 178 -3.83 6.61 -2.02
C ASN A 178 -2.78 5.54 -2.44
N ARG A 179 -2.43 4.66 -1.50
CA ARG A 179 -1.47 3.53 -1.65
C ARG A 179 -2.02 2.20 -1.13
N THR A 180 -3.34 2.00 -1.19
CA THR A 180 -3.99 0.80 -0.65
C THR A 180 -3.51 -0.48 -1.34
N GLU A 181 -3.23 -0.46 -2.64
CA GLU A 181 -2.75 -1.63 -3.38
C GLU A 181 -1.32 -2.03 -2.96
N GLU A 182 -0.45 -1.06 -2.72
CA GLU A 182 0.90 -1.29 -2.19
C GLU A 182 0.83 -1.83 -0.76
N ALA A 183 -0.08 -1.31 0.06
CA ALA A 183 -0.28 -1.80 1.42
C ALA A 183 -0.75 -3.26 1.44
N GLU A 184 -1.74 -3.62 0.62
CA GLU A 184 -2.23 -4.99 0.49
C GLU A 184 -1.11 -5.95 0.08
N GLN A 185 -0.27 -5.57 -0.89
CA GLN A 185 0.89 -6.37 -1.31
C GLN A 185 1.88 -6.60 -0.16
N LYS A 186 2.22 -5.55 0.59
CA LYS A 186 3.17 -5.66 1.72
C LYS A 186 2.60 -6.48 2.87
N LEU A 187 1.29 -6.36 3.15
CA LEU A 187 0.61 -7.20 4.16
C LEU A 187 0.54 -8.67 3.75
N ASP A 188 0.31 -8.97 2.47
CA ASP A 188 0.36 -10.33 1.92
C ASP A 188 1.76 -10.95 2.08
N GLU A 189 2.80 -10.19 1.73
CA GLU A 189 4.20 -10.62 1.91
C GLU A 189 4.54 -10.95 3.36
N ILE A 190 4.11 -10.11 4.31
CA ILE A 190 4.34 -10.31 5.75
C ILE A 190 3.55 -11.52 6.29
N SER A 191 2.30 -11.70 5.85
CA SER A 191 1.46 -12.83 6.28
C SER A 191 1.86 -14.17 5.65
N GLY A 192 2.74 -14.15 4.64
CA GLY A 192 3.11 -15.33 3.86
C GLY A 192 2.01 -15.80 2.90
N SER A 193 0.95 -14.99 2.72
CA SER A 193 -0.03 -15.17 1.66
C SER A 193 0.63 -14.78 0.34
N SER A 194 0.77 -15.70 -0.61
CA SER A 194 1.23 -15.26 -1.94
C SER A 194 0.17 -14.33 -2.52
N PRO A 195 0.54 -13.14 -3.06
CA PRO A 195 -0.41 -12.26 -3.71
C PRO A 195 -1.20 -13.07 -4.75
N PRO A 196 -2.50 -12.79 -4.98
CA PRO A 196 -3.28 -13.52 -5.95
C PRO A 196 -2.51 -13.50 -7.26
N THR A 197 -1.98 -14.66 -7.65
CA THR A 197 -1.14 -14.76 -8.82
C THR A 197 -2.04 -14.46 -10.00
N VAL A 198 -2.02 -13.22 -10.49
CA VAL A 198 -2.57 -12.87 -11.80
C VAL A 198 -1.75 -13.67 -12.78
N SER A 199 -2.27 -14.85 -13.07
CA SER A 199 -1.68 -15.81 -13.98
C SER A 199 -1.76 -15.17 -15.35
N ARG A 200 -0.76 -14.35 -15.70
CA ARG A 200 -0.54 -13.95 -17.07
C ARG A 200 -0.11 -15.22 -17.79
N ALA A 201 -1.11 -16.01 -18.18
CA ALA A 201 -0.99 -17.14 -19.06
C ALA A 201 -0.41 -16.60 -20.37
N ARG A 202 0.92 -16.52 -20.42
CA ARG A 202 1.66 -16.39 -21.66
C ARG A 202 1.40 -17.69 -22.41
N SER A 203 0.32 -17.71 -23.17
CA SER A 203 0.10 -18.66 -24.26
C SER A 203 1.32 -18.54 -25.18
N LYS A 204 2.35 -19.35 -24.91
CA LYS A 204 3.33 -19.69 -25.92
C LYS A 204 2.60 -20.62 -26.87
N SER A 205 1.91 -20.02 -27.85
CA SER A 205 1.61 -20.66 -29.12
C SER A 205 2.95 -21.12 -29.70
N ARG A 206 3.31 -22.36 -29.38
CA ARG A 206 4.47 -23.04 -29.94
C ARG A 206 3.97 -23.70 -31.22
N SER A 207 3.84 -22.91 -32.27
CA SER A 207 3.66 -23.40 -33.63
C SER A 207 4.80 -24.37 -33.93
N THR A 208 4.46 -25.64 -34.07
CA THR A 208 5.35 -26.69 -34.54
C THR A 208 5.72 -26.42 -36.00
N PRO A 209 7.02 -26.32 -36.37
CA PRO A 209 7.39 -26.34 -37.77
C PRO A 209 7.26 -27.78 -38.28
N ALA A 210 6.44 -27.96 -39.31
CA ALA A 210 6.30 -29.22 -40.03
C ALA A 210 7.64 -29.67 -40.64
N THR A 211 7.97 -30.94 -40.45
CA THR A 211 9.16 -31.62 -40.96
C THR A 211 9.16 -31.69 -42.50
N PRO A 212 10.24 -31.32 -43.20
CA PRO A 212 10.39 -31.65 -44.62
C PRO A 212 10.72 -33.15 -44.79
N ARG A 213 9.96 -33.84 -45.65
CA ARG A 213 10.25 -35.22 -46.10
C ARG A 213 11.47 -35.22 -47.03
N THR A 214 12.54 -35.90 -46.65
CA THR A 214 13.72 -36.17 -47.49
C THR A 214 13.61 -37.54 -48.17
N PRO A 215 13.82 -37.67 -49.51
CA PRO A 215 13.82 -38.95 -50.21
C PRO A 215 15.16 -39.72 -50.06
N PRO A 216 15.21 -41.04 -50.36
CA PRO A 216 16.33 -41.90 -49.97
C PRO A 216 17.48 -41.88 -50.99
N GLY A 217 18.72 -41.82 -50.50
CA GLY A 217 19.91 -41.84 -51.35
C GLY A 217 21.19 -42.28 -50.63
N ARG A 218 21.48 -43.59 -50.71
CA ARG A 218 22.77 -44.31 -50.74
C ARG A 218 24.05 -43.70 -50.08
N TYR A 219 24.60 -44.45 -49.12
CA TYR A 219 26.00 -44.42 -48.64
C TYR A 219 27.02 -44.91 -49.71
N PRO A 220 28.34 -44.60 -49.58
CA PRO A 220 29.26 -45.47 -48.83
C PRO A 220 30.45 -44.83 -48.06
N ARG A 221 30.73 -45.43 -46.88
CA ARG A 221 31.99 -45.91 -46.26
C ARG A 221 33.31 -45.08 -46.13
N ARG A 222 33.73 -45.01 -44.84
CA ARG A 222 35.03 -45.42 -44.19
C ARG A 222 36.23 -44.43 -44.36
N THR A 223 37.11 -44.14 -43.38
CA THR A 223 37.88 -45.01 -42.46
C THR A 223 38.52 -44.27 -41.25
N THR A 224 38.45 -44.93 -40.07
CA THR A 224 39.49 -45.16 -39.02
C THR A 224 40.40 -44.04 -38.46
N GLY A 225 40.53 -44.04 -37.13
CA GLY A 225 41.72 -43.57 -36.39
C GLY A 225 41.41 -43.14 -34.95
N THR A 226 41.28 -44.06 -33.98
CA THR A 226 42.33 -44.43 -33.00
C THR A 226 42.45 -43.47 -31.80
N SER A 227 41.83 -43.83 -30.68
CA SER A 227 42.22 -43.50 -29.28
C SER A 227 43.54 -44.23 -28.93
N PRO A 228 44.27 -44.04 -27.78
CA PRO A 228 43.74 -43.74 -26.43
C PRO A 228 44.69 -43.01 -25.42
N VAL A 229 44.29 -43.04 -24.13
CA VAL A 229 45.14 -43.10 -22.89
C VAL A 229 45.75 -41.74 -22.41
N THR A 230 45.87 -41.33 -21.13
CA THR A 230 45.53 -41.81 -19.75
C THR A 230 45.90 -40.69 -18.75
N SER A 231 45.27 -40.68 -17.56
CA SER A 231 45.86 -40.39 -16.22
C SER A 231 46.49 -39.00 -15.93
N SER A 232 46.57 -38.46 -14.73
CA SER A 232 46.03 -38.68 -13.38
C SER A 232 46.55 -37.51 -12.51
N SER A 233 45.79 -37.14 -11.48
CA SER A 233 46.22 -36.62 -10.15
C SER A 233 47.12 -35.38 -10.04
N SER A 234 46.70 -34.40 -9.21
CA SER A 234 47.19 -34.31 -7.82
C SER A 234 46.64 -33.09 -7.07
N THR A 235 45.94 -33.37 -5.97
CA THR A 235 45.70 -32.46 -4.84
C THR A 235 46.99 -32.33 -4.02
N PRO A 236 47.19 -31.20 -3.33
CA PRO A 236 47.54 -31.32 -1.92
C PRO A 236 46.75 -30.36 -1.02
N SER A 237 46.51 -30.83 0.20
CA SER A 237 45.94 -30.11 1.35
C SER A 237 46.97 -30.18 2.52
N PRO A 238 46.75 -29.50 3.67
CA PRO A 238 47.65 -28.50 4.27
C PRO A 238 48.55 -29.03 5.41
N PRO A 239 49.34 -28.16 6.08
CA PRO A 239 49.00 -27.74 7.46
C PRO A 239 49.41 -26.26 7.72
N GLY A 240 49.06 -25.57 8.81
CA GLY A 240 48.60 -25.97 10.13
C GLY A 240 48.34 -24.75 11.03
N ARG A 241 47.98 -25.08 12.27
CA ARG A 241 47.43 -24.26 13.35
C ARG A 241 48.37 -23.16 13.85
N GLY A 242 47.78 -22.01 14.20
CA GLY A 242 48.31 -21.06 15.17
C GLY A 242 47.18 -20.63 16.12
N ARG A 243 47.29 -20.98 17.39
CA ARG A 243 46.35 -20.69 18.47
C ARG A 243 46.96 -19.59 19.36
N GLN A 244 46.08 -18.73 19.91
CA GLN A 244 46.15 -18.05 21.23
C GLN A 244 46.98 -16.73 21.33
N PRO A 245 46.79 -15.89 22.38
CA PRO A 245 45.52 -15.43 23.01
C PRO A 245 45.57 -13.96 23.53
N VAL A 246 44.45 -13.52 24.15
CA VAL A 246 44.20 -12.42 25.16
C VAL A 246 45.05 -11.13 25.15
N GLN A 247 44.35 -9.99 25.05
CA GLN A 247 44.26 -8.94 26.08
C GLN A 247 42.84 -8.37 26.03
#